data_AF-A0A7J3ZC34-F1
#
_entry.id   AF-A0A7J3ZC34-F1
#
_cell.length_a   1.000
_cell.length_b   1.000
_cell.length_c   1.000
_cell.angle_alpha   90.00
_cell.angle_beta   90.00
_cell.angle_gamma   90.00
#
_symmetry.space_group_name_H-M   'P 1'
#
loop_
_entity.id
_entity.type
_entity.pdbx_description
1 polymer ?
#
loop_
_entity_poly.entity_id
_entity_poly.type
_entity_poly.pdbx_seq_one_letter_code
_entity_poly.pdbx_strand_id
1 'polypeptide(L)'
;MAMLKIARSYFDGLSRILILEGNSMRLYIIDHYEILPSKPGRELCSETLEVDEAMLCYLELGGSCRALILIVGERAEVISLRLLTPVDSDPADGSPKAAREHCIKMLHSIQQYLLKN
;
A
#
# COMPACT_ATOMS: atom_id res chain seq x y z
N MET A 1 24.55 -4.01 -13.57
CA MET A 1 23.20 -4.58 -13.34
C MET A 1 22.80 -4.29 -11.91
N ALA A 2 21.64 -3.67 -11.68
CA ALA A 2 21.11 -3.55 -10.33
C ALA A 2 20.63 -4.92 -9.88
N MET A 3 21.16 -5.45 -8.78
CA MET A 3 20.74 -6.73 -8.23
C MET A 3 19.59 -6.47 -7.27
N LEU A 4 18.37 -6.83 -7.66
CA LEU A 4 17.22 -6.83 -6.77
C LEU A 4 17.28 -8.12 -5.93
N LYS A 5 17.22 -7.99 -4.61
CA LYS A 5 17.16 -9.13 -3.68
C LYS A 5 15.90 -9.06 -2.83
N ILE A 6 15.38 -10.22 -2.47
CA ILE A 6 14.48 -10.34 -1.32
C ILE A 6 15.36 -10.13 -0.09
N ALA A 7 15.28 -8.95 0.52
CA ALA A 7 16.10 -8.63 1.68
C ALA A 7 15.57 -9.34 2.93
N ARG A 8 14.25 -9.28 3.15
CA ARG A 8 13.57 -9.88 4.31
C ARG A 8 12.11 -10.22 3.98
N SER A 9 11.58 -11.21 4.69
CA SER A 9 10.14 -11.49 4.80
C SER A 9 9.79 -11.52 6.28
N TYR A 10 8.75 -10.81 6.67
CA TYR A 10 8.24 -10.76 8.04
C TYR A 10 6.79 -11.22 8.06
N PHE A 11 6.39 -11.93 9.11
CA PHE A 11 5.03 -12.39 9.34
C PHE A 11 4.72 -12.27 10.83
N ASP A 12 3.68 -11.52 11.19
CA ASP A 12 3.24 -11.34 12.59
C ASP A 12 2.01 -12.16 12.97
N GLY A 13 1.57 -13.07 12.09
CA GLY A 13 0.34 -13.85 12.26
C GLY A 13 -0.85 -13.31 11.47
N LEU A 14 -0.88 -12.01 11.16
CA LEU A 14 -2.00 -11.35 10.48
C LEU A 14 -1.58 -10.66 9.17
N SER A 15 -0.35 -10.17 9.11
CA SER A 15 0.22 -9.49 7.94
C SER A 15 1.54 -10.12 7.57
N ARG A 16 1.75 -10.29 6.26
CA ARG A 16 3.07 -10.55 5.70
C ARG A 16 3.65 -9.26 5.14
N ILE A 17 4.94 -9.04 5.35
CA ILE A 17 5.69 -7.91 4.79
C ILE A 17 6.90 -8.46 4.04
N LEU A 18 6.97 -8.20 2.73
CA LEU A 18 8.12 -8.49 1.90
C LEU A 18 8.93 -7.21 1.69
N ILE A 19 10.24 -7.29 1.92
CA ILE A 19 11.16 -6.18 1.65
C ILE A 19 12.03 -6.57 0.46
N LEU A 20 11.90 -5.81 -0.63
CA LEU A 20 12.79 -5.87 -1.77
C LEU A 20 13.75 -4.68 -1.70
N GLU A 21 15.03 -4.95 -1.91
CA GLU A 21 16.06 -3.91 -1.87
C GLU A 21 16.92 -4.01 -3.12
N GLY A 22 17.06 -2.88 -3.81
CA GLY A 22 18.06 -2.66 -4.84
C GLY A 22 19.16 -1.73 -4.33
N ASN A 23 20.02 -1.27 -5.23
CA ASN A 23 21.19 -0.46 -4.86
C ASN A 23 20.83 0.91 -4.24
N SER A 24 19.70 1.51 -4.64
CA SER A 24 19.30 2.85 -4.20
C SER A 24 17.87 2.93 -3.69
N MET A 25 17.07 1.88 -3.88
CA MET A 25 15.64 1.87 -3.58
C MET A 25 15.27 0.66 -2.73
N ARG A 26 14.32 0.85 -1.83
CA ARG A 26 13.68 -0.19 -1.03
C ARG A 26 12.17 -0.16 -1.27
N LEU A 27 11.59 -1.33 -1.49
CA LEU A 27 10.16 -1.54 -1.62
C LEU A 27 9.69 -2.45 -0.49
N TYR A 28 8.70 -1.98 0.26
CA TYR A 28 7.93 -2.79 1.18
C TYR A 28 6.61 -3.17 0.52
N ILE A 29 6.29 -4.45 0.50
CA ILE A 29 4.98 -4.98 0.10
C ILE A 29 4.34 -5.53 1.35
N ILE A 30 3.23 -4.95 1.77
CA ILE A 30 2.61 -5.16 3.07
C ILE A 30 1.20 -5.71 2.80
N ASP A 31 0.93 -6.94 3.22
CA ASP A 31 -0.41 -7.50 3.20
C ASP A 31 -1.21 -6.83 4.33
N HIS A 32 -2.25 -6.10 3.94
CA HIS A 32 -3.07 -5.30 4.86
C HIS A 32 -4.51 -5.35 4.39
N TYR A 33 -5.39 -5.90 5.23
CA TYR A 33 -6.79 -6.14 4.92
C TYR A 33 -7.65 -5.21 5.78
N GLU A 34 -8.26 -4.21 5.15
CA GLU A 34 -9.07 -3.22 5.84
C GLU A 34 -10.21 -2.71 4.96
N ILE A 35 -11.44 -2.79 5.47
CA ILE A 35 -12.62 -2.28 4.77
C ILE A 35 -12.61 -0.75 4.82
N LEU A 36 -12.73 -0.12 3.66
CA LEU A 36 -12.86 1.32 3.55
C LEU A 36 -14.29 1.77 3.85
N PRO A 37 -14.48 2.95 4.48
CA PRO A 37 -15.80 3.47 4.79
C PRO A 37 -16.59 3.88 3.53
N SER A 38 -15.90 4.18 2.43
CA SER A 38 -16.46 4.51 1.13
C SER A 38 -15.52 4.06 0.02
N LYS A 39 -16.08 3.80 -1.17
CA LYS A 39 -15.28 3.45 -2.36
C LYS A 39 -14.59 4.71 -2.90
N PRO A 40 -13.27 4.66 -3.18
CA PRO A 40 -12.63 5.77 -3.88
C PRO A 40 -13.24 5.91 -5.28
N GLY A 41 -13.47 7.15 -5.71
CA GLY A 41 -13.84 7.45 -7.09
C GLY A 41 -12.77 6.98 -8.07
N ARG A 42 -13.18 6.68 -9.31
CA ARG A 42 -12.28 6.15 -10.35
C ARG A 42 -11.14 7.13 -10.68
N GLU A 43 -11.40 8.42 -10.55
CA GLU A 43 -10.46 9.52 -10.73
C GLU A 43 -9.34 9.55 -9.70
N LEU A 44 -9.54 8.93 -8.53
CA LEU A 44 -8.52 8.78 -7.50
C LEU A 44 -7.63 7.55 -7.76
N CYS A 45 -8.07 6.62 -8.62
CA CYS A 45 -7.30 5.44 -9.00
C CYS A 45 -6.26 5.78 -10.05
N SER A 46 -4.99 5.71 -9.66
CA SER A 46 -3.84 5.90 -10.56
C SER A 46 -3.74 4.82 -11.65
N GLU A 47 -4.12 3.59 -11.30
CA GLU A 47 -4.18 2.44 -12.21
C GLU A 47 -5.39 1.57 -11.83
N THR A 48 -6.01 0.95 -12.82
CA THR A 48 -7.17 0.06 -12.60
C THR A 48 -7.03 -1.24 -13.38
N LEU A 49 -7.56 -2.32 -12.82
CA LEU A 49 -7.79 -3.60 -13.50
C LEU A 49 -9.22 -4.05 -13.19
N GLU A 50 -10.01 -4.37 -14.20
CA GLU A 50 -11.41 -4.75 -14.06
C GLU A 50 -11.64 -6.20 -14.48
N VAL A 51 -12.45 -6.92 -13.71
CA VAL A 51 -12.94 -8.26 -14.01
C VAL A 51 -14.40 -8.32 -13.59
N ASP A 52 -15.31 -8.30 -14.56
CA ASP A 52 -16.76 -8.23 -14.35
C ASP A 52 -17.15 -7.10 -13.37
N GLU A 53 -17.75 -7.44 -12.22
CA GLU A 53 -18.18 -6.51 -11.18
C GLU A 53 -17.08 -6.13 -10.17
N ALA A 54 -15.87 -6.67 -10.34
CA ALA A 54 -14.71 -6.40 -9.50
C ALA A 54 -13.73 -5.44 -10.17
N MET A 55 -13.21 -4.49 -9.40
CA MET A 55 -12.16 -3.55 -9.82
C MET A 55 -11.03 -3.57 -8.80
N LEU A 56 -9.81 -3.77 -9.27
CA LEU A 56 -8.60 -3.43 -8.53
C LEU A 56 -8.22 -1.98 -8.84
N CYS A 57 -7.99 -1.19 -7.80
CA CYS A 57 -7.63 0.22 -7.88
C CYS A 57 -6.33 0.45 -7.12
N TYR A 58 -5.34 1.04 -7.79
CA TYR A 58 -4.15 1.57 -7.11
C TYR A 58 -4.39 3.01 -6.69
N LEU A 59 -4.34 3.27 -5.39
CA LEU A 59 -4.57 4.58 -4.79
C LEU A 59 -3.26 5.14 -4.21
N GLU A 60 -2.87 6.34 -4.63
CA GLU A 60 -1.76 7.07 -4.01
C GLU A 60 -2.21 7.61 -2.65
N LEU A 61 -1.46 7.29 -1.59
CA LEU A 61 -1.76 7.76 -0.24
C LEU A 61 -0.92 8.98 0.17
N GLY A 62 0.12 9.31 -0.60
CA GLY A 62 1.15 10.28 -0.22
C GLY A 62 2.25 9.64 0.63
N GLY A 63 3.32 10.40 0.90
CA GLY A 63 4.46 9.91 1.70
C GLY A 63 5.14 8.68 1.10
N SER A 64 5.09 8.55 -0.24
CA SER A 64 5.55 7.40 -1.03
C SER A 64 4.82 6.07 -0.76
N CYS A 65 3.65 6.14 -0.12
CA CYS A 65 2.77 5.00 0.10
C CYS A 65 1.69 4.89 -1.00
N ARG A 66 1.44 3.67 -1.45
CA ARG A 66 0.31 3.29 -2.31
C ARG A 66 -0.52 2.22 -1.65
N ALA A 67 -1.83 2.22 -1.87
CA ALA A 67 -2.73 1.13 -1.54
C ALA A 67 -3.16 0.40 -2.83
N LEU A 68 -3.32 -0.92 -2.73
CA LEU A 68 -4.11 -1.70 -3.67
C LEU A 68 -5.46 -1.98 -3.01
N ILE A 69 -6.52 -1.58 -3.68
CA ILE A 69 -7.90 -1.64 -3.20
C ILE A 69 -8.68 -2.57 -4.12
N LEU A 70 -9.39 -3.53 -3.55
CA LEU A 70 -10.39 -4.33 -4.24
C LEU A 70 -11.76 -3.71 -4.02
N ILE A 71 -12.47 -3.45 -5.11
CA ILE A 71 -13.83 -2.89 -5.11
C ILE A 71 -14.75 -3.92 -5.75
N VAL A 72 -15.81 -4.31 -5.05
CA VAL A 72 -16.84 -5.25 -5.54
C VAL A 72 -18.21 -4.69 -5.17
N GLY A 73 -18.96 -4.27 -6.18
CA GLY A 73 -20.22 -3.53 -5.97
C GLY A 73 -20.00 -2.26 -5.14
N GLU A 74 -20.63 -2.19 -3.97
CA GLU A 74 -20.49 -1.07 -3.03
C GLU A 74 -19.40 -1.26 -1.96
N ARG A 75 -18.71 -2.40 -1.95
CA ARG A 75 -17.65 -2.68 -0.97
C ARG A 75 -16.30 -2.31 -1.54
N ALA A 76 -15.48 -1.66 -0.71
CA ALA A 76 -14.08 -1.37 -1.02
C ALA A 76 -13.20 -1.85 0.14
N GLU A 77 -12.15 -2.61 -0.16
CA GLU A 77 -11.23 -3.19 0.81
C GLU A 77 -9.80 -2.95 0.36
N VAL A 78 -8.98 -2.36 1.23
CA VAL A 78 -7.52 -2.36 1.05
C VAL A 78 -7.05 -3.79 1.24
N ILE A 79 -6.28 -4.32 0.29
CA ILE A 79 -5.71 -5.67 0.35
C ILE A 79 -4.19 -5.67 0.41
N SER A 80 -3.54 -4.54 0.06
CA SER A 80 -2.10 -4.37 0.19
C SER A 80 -1.71 -2.90 0.30
N LEU A 81 -0.68 -2.62 1.09
CA LEU A 81 0.04 -1.35 1.14
C LEU A 81 1.45 -1.52 0.57
N ARG A 82 1.96 -0.47 -0.08
CA ARG A 82 3.31 -0.44 -0.62
C ARG A 82 4.01 0.84 -0.23
N LEU A 83 5.24 0.74 0.26
CA LEU A 83 6.14 1.88 0.47
C LEU A 83 7.33 1.72 -0.46
N LEU A 84 7.50 2.65 -1.41
CA LEU A 84 8.68 2.72 -2.27
C LEU A 84 9.51 3.93 -1.89
N THR A 85 10.75 3.72 -1.46
CA THR A 85 11.58 4.81 -0.92
C THR A 85 13.04 4.65 -1.31
N PRO A 86 13.81 5.75 -1.45
CA PRO A 86 15.27 5.65 -1.47
C PRO A 86 15.78 5.03 -0.16
N VAL A 87 16.85 4.23 -0.25
CA VAL A 87 17.45 3.56 0.92
C VAL A 87 17.95 4.58 1.95
N ASP A 88 18.56 5.68 1.50
CA ASP A 88 19.17 6.71 2.36
C ASP A 88 18.14 7.64 3.04
N SER A 89 16.89 7.61 2.59
CA SER A 89 15.80 8.43 3.12
C SER A 89 14.58 7.58 3.49
N ASP A 90 14.81 6.31 3.85
CA ASP A 90 13.75 5.38 4.20
C ASP A 90 13.05 5.81 5.50
N PRO A 91 11.77 6.20 5.47
CA PRO A 91 11.05 6.62 6.68
C PRO A 91 10.83 5.47 7.67
N ALA A 92 11.00 4.21 7.22
CA ALA A 92 10.89 3.03 8.05
C ALA A 92 12.24 2.52 8.57
N ASP A 93 13.37 3.09 8.14
CA ASP A 93 14.73 2.67 8.51
C ASP A 93 14.93 1.14 8.44
N GLY A 94 14.45 0.50 7.37
CA GLY A 94 14.55 -0.96 7.19
C GLY A 94 13.57 -1.80 8.03
N SER A 95 12.75 -1.18 8.89
CA SER A 95 11.84 -1.88 9.81
C SER A 95 10.50 -2.21 9.15
N PRO A 96 10.12 -3.51 9.05
CA PRO A 96 8.80 -3.89 8.53
C PRO A 96 7.64 -3.25 9.30
N LYS A 97 7.75 -3.20 10.63
CA LYS A 97 6.72 -2.62 11.50
C LYS A 97 6.56 -1.13 11.26
N ALA A 98 7.65 -0.38 11.18
CA ALA A 98 7.62 1.06 10.94
C ALA A 98 7.07 1.39 9.54
N ALA A 99 7.40 0.59 8.51
CA ALA A 99 6.85 0.74 7.17
C ALA A 99 5.33 0.59 7.15
N ARG A 100 4.81 -0.41 7.87
CA ARG A 100 3.35 -0.60 8.03
C ARG A 100 2.71 0.58 8.74
N GLU A 101 3.25 0.99 9.88
CA GLU A 101 2.71 2.12 10.65
C GLU A 101 2.70 3.42 9.83
N HIS A 102 3.74 3.67 9.05
CA HIS A 102 3.83 4.82 8.15
C HIS A 102 2.73 4.80 7.09
N CYS A 103 2.54 3.70 6.37
CA CYS A 103 1.50 3.64 5.34
C CYS A 103 0.07 3.61 5.91
N ILE A 104 -0.16 2.98 7.08
CA ILE A 104 -1.46 3.04 7.77
C ILE A 104 -1.81 4.49 8.14
N LYS A 105 -0.82 5.27 8.62
CA LYS A 105 -1.04 6.70 8.91
C LYS A 105 -1.46 7.49 7.66
N MET A 106 -0.86 7.20 6.50
CA MET A 106 -1.25 7.82 5.23
C MET A 106 -2.64 7.36 4.79
N LEU A 107 -2.96 6.07 4.95
CA LEU A 107 -4.27 5.51 4.66
C LEU A 107 -5.38 6.18 5.47
N HIS A 108 -5.22 6.31 6.79
CA HIS A 108 -6.18 7.00 7.65
C HIS A 108 -6.40 8.45 7.23
N SER A 109 -5.35 9.14 6.75
CA SER A 109 -5.46 10.51 6.26
C SER A 109 -6.35 10.60 5.01
N ILE A 110 -6.23 9.63 4.10
CA ILE A 110 -7.08 9.51 2.92
C ILE A 110 -8.51 9.08 3.25
N GLN A 111 -8.72 8.18 4.20
CA GLN A 111 -10.07 7.80 4.63
C GLN A 111 -10.87 9.01 5.14
N GLN A 112 -10.22 9.91 5.88
CA GLN A 112 -10.84 11.15 6.34
C GLN A 112 -11.19 12.10 5.18
N TYR A 113 -10.45 12.04 4.07
CA TYR A 113 -10.80 12.77 2.84
C TYR A 113 -12.00 12.14 2.13
N LEU A 114 -12.01 10.81 1.99
CA LEU A 114 -13.09 10.03 1.37
C LEU A 114 -14.42 10.05 2.14
N LEU A 115 -14.40 10.42 3.42
CA LEU A 115 -15.60 10.61 4.24
C LEU A 115 -16.21 12.02 4.08
N LYS A 116 -15.43 12.98 3.58
CA LYS A 116 -15.84 14.39 3.47
C LYS A 116 -16.31 14.76 2.07
N ASN A 117 -16.02 13.93 1.08
CA ASN A 117 -16.34 14.12 -0.33
C ASN A 117 -17.03 12.87 -0.86
#